data_AF-A0A1Q7IUA0-F1
#
_entry.id   AF-A0A1Q7IUA0-F1
#
_cell.length_a   1.000
_cell.length_b   1.000
_cell.length_c   1.000
_cell.angle_alpha   90.00
_cell.angle_beta   90.00
_cell.angle_gamma   90.00
#
_symmetry.space_group_name_H-M   'P 1'
#
loop_
_entity.id
_entity.type
_entity.pdbx_description
1 polymer ?
#
loop_
_entity_poly.entity_id
_entity_poly.type
_entity_poly.pdbx_seq_one_letter_code
_entity_poly.pdbx_strand_id
1 'polypeptide(L)'
;MHDFPRLLLSASMTMGTPLAVAKLLEVQPKLVYRWMAGLERPSSGRVDAWKQRLEVFLRTPKPALPLHPRRRAFDARLQLVL
;
A
#
# COMPACT_ATOMS: atom_id res chain seq x y z
N MET A 1 -7.02 -17.39 5.46
CA MET A 1 -5.68 -16.83 5.15
C MET A 1 -5.80 -15.94 3.93
N HIS A 2 -5.29 -14.71 3.96
CA HIS A 2 -5.34 -13.81 2.80
C HIS A 2 -4.24 -14.17 1.78
N ASP A 3 -4.57 -14.10 0.50
CA ASP A 3 -3.58 -14.25 -0.58
C ASP A 3 -2.53 -13.13 -0.55
N PHE A 4 -1.28 -13.47 -0.86
CA PHE A 4 -0.14 -12.55 -0.79
C PHE A 4 -0.34 -11.24 -1.60
N PRO A 5 -0.85 -11.28 -2.85
CA PRO A 5 -1.15 -10.04 -3.59
C PRO A 5 -2.20 -9.16 -2.90
N ARG A 6 -3.19 -9.77 -2.25
CA ARG A 6 -4.22 -9.03 -1.50
C ARG A 6 -3.62 -8.37 -0.26
N LEU A 7 -2.71 -9.04 0.44
CA LEU A 7 -1.97 -8.45 1.56
C LEU A 7 -1.11 -7.26 1.11
N LEU A 8 -0.42 -7.36 -0.03
CA LEU A 8 0.35 -6.26 -0.59
C LEU A 8 -0.51 -5.05 -0.93
N LEU A 9 -1.69 -5.29 -1.53
CA LEU A 9 -2.63 -4.22 -1.84
C LEU A 9 -3.16 -3.54 -0.57
N SER A 10 -3.63 -4.32 0.42
CA SER A 10 -4.11 -3.78 1.70
C SER A 10 -3.04 -3.00 2.44
N ALA A 11 -1.80 -3.49 2.47
CA ALA A 11 -0.67 -2.78 3.06
C ALA A 11 -0.35 -1.49 2.29
N SER A 12 -0.39 -1.52 0.96
CA SER A 12 -0.16 -0.34 0.12
C SER A 12 -1.22 0.74 0.37
N MET A 13 -2.50 0.34 0.49
CA MET A 13 -3.58 1.27 0.83
C MET A 13 -3.44 1.84 2.24
N THR A 14 -2.98 1.02 3.20
CA THR A 14 -2.78 1.45 4.58
C THR A 14 -1.59 2.42 4.72
N MET A 15 -0.48 2.14 4.04
CA MET A 15 0.75 2.95 4.04
C MET A 15 0.68 4.14 3.07
N GLY A 16 -0.26 4.13 2.13
CA GLY A 16 -0.44 5.15 1.10
C GLY A 16 0.41 4.96 -0.17
N THR A 17 1.44 4.08 -0.15
CA THR A 17 2.27 3.83 -1.35
C THR A 17 2.79 2.37 -1.41
N PRO A 18 2.89 1.78 -2.62
CA PRO A 18 3.58 0.49 -2.82
C PRO A 18 5.08 0.54 -2.51
N LEU A 19 5.70 1.72 -2.62
CA LEU A 19 7.10 1.95 -2.25
C LEU A 19 7.35 1.71 -0.75
N ALA A 20 6.43 2.13 0.11
CA ALA A 20 6.52 1.88 1.55
C ALA A 20 6.46 0.38 1.86
N VAL A 21 5.62 -0.37 1.15
CA VAL A 21 5.54 -1.84 1.28
C VAL A 21 6.86 -2.49 0.83
N ALA A 22 7.46 -2.01 -0.25
CA ALA A 22 8.76 -2.51 -0.70
C ALA A 22 9.86 -2.33 0.35
N LYS A 23 9.87 -1.17 1.03
CA LYS A 23 10.78 -0.91 2.15
C LYS A 23 10.53 -1.85 3.34
N LEU A 24 9.27 -2.08 3.73
CA LEU A 24 8.91 -2.99 4.81
C LEU A 24 9.40 -4.44 4.55
N LEU A 25 9.32 -4.86 3.29
CA LEU A 25 9.69 -6.22 2.89
C LEU A 25 11.18 -6.35 2.52
N GLU A 26 11.92 -5.24 2.50
CA GLU A 26 13.33 -5.17 2.06
C GLU A 26 13.52 -5.70 0.62
N VAL A 27 12.60 -5.33 -0.29
CA VAL A 27 12.60 -5.76 -1.69
C VAL A 27 12.57 -4.57 -2.64
N GLN A 28 12.88 -4.82 -3.91
CA GLN A 28 12.76 -3.80 -4.94
C GLN A 28 11.29 -3.44 -5.21
N PRO A 29 10.93 -2.14 -5.34
CA PRO A 29 9.54 -1.72 -5.59
C PRO A 29 8.91 -2.36 -6.83
N LYS A 30 9.70 -2.57 -7.89
CA LYS A 30 9.26 -3.24 -9.12
C LYS A 30 8.66 -4.63 -8.85
N LEU A 31 9.20 -5.38 -7.89
CA LEU A 31 8.69 -6.70 -7.54
C LEU A 31 7.31 -6.61 -6.90
N VAL A 32 7.09 -5.63 -6.01
CA VAL A 32 5.78 -5.40 -5.39
C VAL A 32 4.72 -5.14 -6.46
N TYR A 33 4.99 -4.28 -7.43
CA TYR A 33 4.07 -4.04 -8.55
C TYR A 33 3.78 -5.30 -9.38
N ARG A 34 4.81 -6.08 -9.70
CA ARG A 34 4.64 -7.32 -10.48
C ARG A 34 3.85 -8.39 -9.72
N TRP A 35 4.09 -8.54 -8.43
CA TRP A 35 3.36 -9.48 -7.57
C TRP A 35 1.90 -9.05 -7.38
N MET A 36 1.64 -7.75 -7.21
CA MET A 36 0.27 -7.21 -7.16
C MET A 36 -0.48 -7.41 -8.48
N ALA A 37 0.19 -7.24 -9.62
CA ALA A 37 -0.37 -7.43 -10.94
C ALA A 37 -0.49 -8.91 -11.37
N GLY A 38 -0.03 -9.85 -10.53
CA GLY A 38 -0.02 -11.29 -10.86
C GLY A 38 0.94 -11.68 -11.98
N LEU A 39 1.84 -10.78 -12.40
CA LEU A 39 2.79 -11.00 -13.49
C LEU A 39 3.96 -11.89 -13.08
N GLU A 40 4.27 -11.92 -11.78
CA GLU A 40 5.36 -12.71 -11.23
C GLU A 40 4.89 -13.32 -9.89
N ARG A 41 5.35 -14.55 -9.59
CA ARG A 41 5.18 -15.13 -8.26
C ARG A 41 6.48 -14.98 -7.50
N PRO A 42 6.44 -14.59 -6.20
CA PRO A 42 7.65 -14.54 -5.39
C PRO A 42 8.28 -15.94 -5.32
N SER A 43 9.49 -16.07 -5.84
CA SER A 43 10.23 -17.34 -5.93
C SER A 43 10.91 -17.76 -4.62
N SER A 44 10.91 -16.88 -3.61
CA SER A 44 11.69 -17.07 -2.38
C SER A 44 10.93 -17.89 -1.33
N GLY A 45 11.65 -18.70 -0.55
CA GLY A 45 11.13 -19.30 0.69
C GLY A 45 10.78 -18.29 1.80
N ARG A 46 10.93 -16.98 1.56
CA ARG A 46 10.62 -15.90 2.51
C ARG A 46 9.17 -15.41 2.43
N VAL A 47 8.35 -15.96 1.54
CA VAL A 47 6.96 -15.52 1.33
C VAL A 47 6.17 -15.55 2.63
N ASP A 48 6.33 -16.58 3.44
CA ASP A 48 5.60 -16.69 4.71
C ASP A 48 6.09 -15.68 5.75
N ALA A 49 7.39 -15.38 5.79
CA ALA A 49 7.94 -14.31 6.61
C ALA A 49 7.41 -12.93 6.18
N TRP A 50 7.31 -12.68 4.88
CA TRP A 50 6.72 -11.45 4.35
C TRP A 50 5.23 -11.34 4.66
N LYS A 51 4.46 -12.42 4.52
CA LYS A 51 3.04 -12.46 4.93
C LYS A 51 2.90 -12.12 6.41
N GLN A 52 3.70 -12.74 7.28
CA GLN A 52 3.69 -12.45 8.72
C GLN A 52 4.00 -10.98 9.00
N ARG A 53 5.02 -10.39 8.38
CA ARG A 53 5.34 -8.96 8.53
C ARG A 53 4.17 -8.07 8.10
N LEU A 54 3.54 -8.37 6.96
CA LEU A 54 2.38 -7.62 6.45
C LEU A 54 1.18 -7.74 7.40
N GLU A 55 0.90 -8.93 7.91
CA GLU A 55 -0.19 -9.14 8.86
C GLU A 55 0.05 -8.41 10.19
N VAL A 56 1.26 -8.47 10.74
CA VAL A 56 1.63 -7.72 11.95
C VAL A 56 1.44 -6.22 11.72
N PHE A 57 1.89 -5.71 10.58
CA PHE A 57 1.70 -4.31 10.23
C PHE A 57 0.21 -3.94 10.14
N LEU A 58 -0.60 -4.74 9.45
CA LEU A 58 -2.04 -4.48 9.27
C LEU A 58 -2.84 -4.62 10.57
N ARG A 59 -2.39 -5.45 11.52
CA ARG A 59 -3.01 -5.61 12.84
C ARG A 59 -2.59 -4.53 13.83
N THR A 60 -1.46 -3.86 13.60
CA THR A 60 -1.01 -2.79 14.48
C THR A 60 -2.02 -1.65 14.39
N PRO A 61 -2.73 -1.30 15.49
CA PRO A 61 -3.72 -0.24 15.46
C PRO A 61 -3.06 1.04 14.99
N LYS A 62 -3.58 1.61 13.90
CA LYS A 62 -3.11 2.88 13.36
C LYS A 62 -3.18 3.89 14.52
N PRO A 63 -2.08 4.53 14.93
CA PRO A 63 -2.16 5.57 15.94
C PRO A 63 -3.18 6.58 15.44
N ALA A 64 -4.17 6.91 16.28
CA ALA A 64 -5.21 7.86 15.94
C ALA A 64 -4.52 9.17 15.52
N LEU A 65 -4.44 9.41 14.21
CA LEU A 65 -3.95 10.68 13.70
C LEU A 65 -4.89 11.75 14.26
N PRO A 66 -4.37 12.91 14.71
CA PRO A 66 -5.23 14.01 15.07
C PRO A 66 -6.18 14.31 13.90
N LEU A 67 -7.48 14.43 14.19
CA LEU A 67 -8.50 14.88 13.26
C LEU A 67 -8.04 16.22 12.67
N HIS A 68 -7.40 16.21 11.49
CA HIS A 68 -7.26 17.42 10.71
C HIS A 68 -8.46 17.58 9.78
N PRO A 69 -9.14 18.73 9.81
CA PRO A 69 -10.42 18.92 9.14
C PRO A 69 -10.22 19.16 7.64
N ARG A 70 -11.11 18.53 6.87
CA ARG A 70 -11.68 18.95 5.58
C ARG A 70 -10.75 19.34 4.42
N ARG A 71 -10.87 18.53 3.36
CA ARG A 71 -10.93 18.92 1.94
C ARG A 71 -10.69 20.41 1.67
N ARG A 72 -9.57 20.76 1.03
CA ARG A 72 -9.52 21.99 0.22
C ARG A 72 -10.31 21.74 -1.06
N ALA A 73 -11.25 22.66 -1.30
CA ALA A 73 -12.14 22.68 -2.44
C ALA A 73 -11.37 22.72 -3.76
N PHE A 74 -11.90 22.03 -4.76
CA PHE A 74 -11.56 22.21 -6.16
C PHE A 74 -11.99 23.62 -6.56
N ASP A 75 -11.03 24.51 -6.82
CA ASP A 75 -11.27 25.90 -7.20
C ASP A 75 -11.71 25.93 -8.67
N ALA A 76 -13.02 26.03 -8.91
CA ALA A 76 -13.65 26.08 -10.23
C ALA A 76 -13.50 27.47 -10.89
N ARG A 77 -12.26 27.96 -11.02
CA ARG A 77 -11.96 29.26 -11.63
C ARG A 77 -11.54 29.21 -13.10
N LEU A 78 -11.73 28.07 -13.78
CA LEU A 78 -11.39 27.89 -15.19
C LEU A 78 -12.59 27.73 -16.13
N GLN A 79 -13.70 28.43 -15.88
CA GLN A 79 -14.78 28.53 -16.88
C GLN A 79 -15.43 29.93 -16.88
N LEU A 80 -14.88 30.85 -17.68
CA LEU A 80 -15.64 31.81 -18.48
C LEU A 80 -14.66 32.61 -19.36
N VAL A 81 -14.36 32.05 -20.53
CA VAL A 81 -14.07 32.83 -21.72
C VAL A 81 -15.22 32.54 -22.66
N LEU A 82 -16.12 33.51 -22.82
CA LEU A 82 -16.91 33.84 -24.01
C LEU A 82 -17.74 35.09 -23.70
#